data_AF-A0A2V8NJA0-F1
#
_entry.id   AF-A0A2V8NJA0-F1
#
_cell.length_a   1.000
_cell.length_b   1.000
_cell.length_c   1.000
_cell.angle_alpha   90.00
_cell.angle_beta   90.00
_cell.angle_gamma   90.00
#
_symmetry.space_group_name_H-M   'P 1'
#
loop_
_entity.id
_entity.type
_entity.pdbx_description
1 polymer ?
#
loop_
_entity_poly.entity_id
_entity_poly.type
_entity_poly.pdbx_seq_one_letter_code
_entity_poly.pdbx_strand_id
1 'polypeptide(L)'
;TCDPPGGNSYFRTEPRLIVEVLSPTTERTDRHEKLAAYKNCPSVQEYALISQEQMMVEIHRRNKDDWQTEILTEPDDQCVFQSVGLTLSLGDIYRNVAFDQNAAG
;
A
#
# COMPACT_ATOMS: atom_id res chain seq x y z
N THR A 1 7.34 12.42 -8.52
CA THR A 1 6.97 11.65 -9.74
C THR A 1 8.14 10.79 -10.12
N CYS A 2 7.94 9.47 -10.22
CA CYS A 2 9.04 8.50 -10.31
C CYS A 2 9.57 8.23 -11.73
N ASP A 3 9.09 8.97 -12.74
CA ASP A 3 9.66 8.95 -14.09
C ASP A 3 10.41 10.26 -14.36
N PRO A 4 11.51 10.22 -15.14
CA PRO A 4 12.08 11.43 -15.71
C PRO A 4 11.06 12.16 -16.60
N PRO A 5 11.24 13.47 -16.84
CA PRO A 5 10.40 14.21 -17.78
C PRO A 5 10.43 13.55 -19.16
N GLY A 6 9.28 13.09 -19.67
CA GLY A 6 9.15 12.37 -20.94
C GLY A 6 8.52 10.97 -20.86
N GLY A 7 8.20 10.47 -19.66
CA GLY A 7 7.45 9.23 -19.48
C GLY A 7 6.03 9.27 -20.07
N ASN A 8 5.48 8.10 -20.40
CA ASN A 8 4.13 7.97 -20.96
C ASN A 8 3.09 8.55 -19.97
N SER A 9 2.11 9.33 -20.44
CA SER A 9 1.07 9.91 -19.57
C SER A 9 0.18 8.86 -18.88
N TYR A 10 0.10 7.64 -19.43
CA TYR A 10 -0.84 6.61 -19.02
C TYR A 10 -0.27 5.55 -18.07
N PHE A 11 1.05 5.30 -18.08
CA PHE A 11 1.67 4.31 -17.20
C PHE A 11 3.09 4.71 -16.79
N ARG A 12 3.52 4.16 -15.65
CA ARG A 12 4.89 4.29 -15.13
C ARG A 12 5.58 2.94 -15.27
N THR A 13 6.83 2.94 -15.73
CA THR A 13 7.59 1.69 -15.96
C THR A 13 8.42 1.28 -14.76
N GLU A 14 8.71 2.21 -13.83
CA GLU A 14 9.59 1.97 -12.69
C GLU A 14 8.96 2.43 -11.36
N PRO A 15 7.77 1.90 -10.98
CA PRO A 15 7.17 2.24 -9.70
C PRO A 15 8.06 1.74 -8.56
N ARG A 16 8.24 2.60 -7.54
CA ARG A 16 8.94 2.26 -6.29
C ARG A 16 7.99 1.91 -5.16
N LEU A 17 6.87 2.61 -5.10
CA LEU A 17 5.76 2.38 -4.18
C LEU A 17 4.51 2.10 -4.99
N ILE A 18 3.78 1.05 -4.62
CA ILE A 18 2.44 0.75 -5.11
C ILE A 18 1.50 0.76 -3.89
N VAL A 19 0.34 1.40 -4.04
CA VAL A 19 -0.67 1.48 -2.99
C VAL A 19 -1.97 0.96 -3.57
N GLU A 20 -2.58 -0.02 -2.92
CA GLU A 20 -3.85 -0.61 -3.31
C GLU A 20 -4.85 -0.45 -2.16
N VAL A 21 -6.01 0.13 -2.47
CA VAL A 21 -7.13 0.25 -1.54
C VAL A 21 -8.03 -0.96 -1.78
N LEU A 22 -8.09 -1.84 -0.79
CA LEU A 22 -8.76 -3.13 -0.90
C LEU A 22 -10.27 -2.94 -1.02
N SER A 23 -10.85 -3.54 -2.06
CA SER A 23 -12.30 -3.71 -2.14
C SER A 23 -12.69 -5.14 -1.76
N PRO A 24 -13.89 -5.38 -1.21
CA PRO A 24 -14.34 -6.74 -0.87
C PRO A 24 -14.31 -7.72 -2.06
N THR A 25 -14.42 -7.21 -3.29
CA THR A 25 -14.42 -8.04 -4.51
C THR A 25 -13.02 -8.37 -5.04
N THR A 26 -11.99 -7.58 -4.70
CA THR A 26 -10.63 -7.74 -5.24
C THR A 26 -9.59 -8.13 -4.20
N GLU A 27 -9.93 -8.08 -2.90
CA GLU A 27 -8.97 -8.30 -1.81
C GLU A 27 -8.17 -9.60 -1.95
N ARG A 28 -8.83 -10.71 -2.28
CA ARG A 28 -8.14 -11.99 -2.49
C ARG A 28 -7.10 -11.91 -3.59
N THR A 29 -7.41 -11.25 -4.71
CA THR A 29 -6.48 -11.09 -5.83
C THR A 29 -5.34 -10.12 -5.48
N ASP A 30 -5.64 -9.03 -4.77
CA ASP A 30 -4.64 -8.04 -4.35
C ASP A 30 -3.62 -8.62 -3.36
N ARG A 31 -4.09 -9.45 -2.42
CA ARG A 31 -3.25 -10.10 -1.40
C ARG A 31 -2.38 -11.25 -1.91
N HIS A 32 -2.77 -11.90 -3.01
CA HIS A 32 -2.09 -13.10 -3.49
C HIS A 32 -1.40 -12.86 -4.84
N GLU A 33 -2.19 -12.67 -5.90
CA GLU A 33 -1.71 -12.68 -7.27
C GLU A 33 -0.92 -11.41 -7.61
N LYS A 34 -1.49 -10.24 -7.31
CA LYS A 34 -0.83 -8.95 -7.58
C LYS A 34 0.40 -8.78 -6.70
N LEU A 35 0.30 -9.06 -5.40
CA LEU A 35 1.44 -9.00 -4.49
C LEU A 35 2.60 -9.85 -5.01
N ALA A 36 2.36 -11.11 -5.39
CA ALA A 36 3.40 -11.97 -5.95
C ALA A 36 4.00 -11.40 -7.25
N ALA A 37 3.17 -10.89 -8.16
CA ALA A 37 3.63 -10.26 -9.40
C ALA A 37 4.52 -9.03 -9.13
N TYR A 38 4.11 -8.15 -8.21
CA TYR A 38 4.87 -6.94 -7.89
C TYR A 38 6.14 -7.23 -7.09
N LYS A 39 6.15 -8.26 -6.24
CA LYS A 39 7.39 -8.72 -5.58
C LYS A 39 8.47 -9.15 -6.57
N ASN A 40 8.10 -9.58 -7.77
CA ASN A 40 9.03 -9.91 -8.85
C ASN A 40 9.49 -8.69 -9.69
N CYS A 41 8.86 -7.52 -9.53
CA CYS A 41 9.27 -6.31 -10.23
C CYS A 41 10.48 -5.65 -9.53
N PRO A 42 11.66 -5.51 -10.18
CA PRO A 42 12.88 -5.04 -9.53
C PRO A 42 12.80 -3.60 -9.00
N SER A 43 11.99 -2.74 -9.62
CA SER A 43 11.86 -1.33 -9.21
C SER A 43 11.01 -1.17 -7.95
N VAL A 44 10.09 -2.10 -7.69
CA VAL A 44 9.17 -2.03 -6.56
C VAL A 44 9.92 -2.33 -5.27
N GLN A 45 9.88 -1.36 -4.36
CA GLN A 45 10.51 -1.41 -3.04
C GLN A 45 9.47 -1.55 -1.93
N GLU A 46 8.27 -0.99 -2.13
CA GLU A 46 7.19 -0.99 -1.16
C GLU A 46 5.84 -1.26 -1.85
N TYR A 47 5.00 -2.09 -1.21
CA TYR A 47 3.64 -2.38 -1.64
C TYR A 47 2.71 -2.28 -0.42
N ALA A 48 1.79 -1.33 -0.46
CA ALA A 48 0.89 -1.03 0.65
C ALA A 48 -0.54 -1.44 0.32
N LEU A 49 -1.16 -2.20 1.22
CA LEU A 49 -2.58 -2.56 1.16
C LEU A 49 -3.33 -1.79 2.22
N ILE A 50 -4.35 -1.03 1.82
CA ILE A 50 -5.20 -0.22 2.71
C ILE A 50 -6.56 -0.88 2.79
N SER A 51 -7.00 -1.28 3.99
CA SER A 51 -8.33 -1.86 4.18
C SER A 51 -9.43 -0.79 4.09
N GLN A 52 -10.55 -1.12 3.44
CA GLN A 52 -11.76 -0.31 3.45
C GLN A 52 -12.75 -0.69 4.58
N GLU A 53 -12.56 -1.84 5.23
CA GLU A 53 -13.49 -2.37 6.24
C GLU A 53 -13.08 -1.98 7.66
N GLN A 54 -11.79 -1.74 7.89
CA GLN A 54 -11.23 -1.34 9.17
C GLN A 54 -10.01 -0.43 8.97
N MET A 55 -9.60 0.27 10.03
CA MET A 55 -8.37 1.06 10.03
C MET A 55 -7.16 0.12 10.07
N MET A 56 -6.65 -0.23 8.89
CA MET A 56 -5.52 -1.14 8.78
C MET A 56 -4.74 -0.90 7.49
N VAL A 57 -3.44 -0.71 7.62
CA VAL A 57 -2.52 -0.69 6.49
C VAL A 57 -1.47 -1.79 6.67
N GLU A 58 -1.30 -2.61 5.63
CA GLU A 58 -0.23 -3.60 5.53
C GLU A 58 0.81 -3.09 4.54
N ILE A 59 2.05 -2.93 4.99
CA ILE A 59 3.18 -2.47 4.18
C ILE A 59 4.14 -3.64 3.98
N HIS A 60 4.25 -4.12 2.75
CA HIS A 60 5.32 -5.03 2.36
C HIS A 60 6.52 -4.23 1.86
N ARG A 61 7.69 -4.47 2.42
CA ARG A 61 8.93 -3.76 2.10
C ARG A 61 10.01 -4.74 1.67
N ARG A 62 10.63 -4.45 0.52
CA ARG A 62 11.78 -5.21 0.02
C ARG A 62 13.01 -4.91 0.87
N ASN A 63 13.62 -5.94 1.44
CA ASN A 63 14.88 -5.89 2.17
C ASN A 63 15.86 -6.90 1.54
N LYS A 64 16.78 -6.40 0.72
CA LYS A 64 17.66 -7.22 -0.13
C LYS A 64 16.83 -8.18 -1.00
N ASP A 65 16.97 -9.48 -0.77
CA ASP A 65 16.29 -10.55 -1.52
C ASP A 65 14.99 -11.03 -0.85
N ASP A 66 14.61 -10.44 0.29
CA ASP A 66 13.41 -10.85 1.04
C ASP A 66 12.42 -9.69 1.21
N TRP A 67 11.21 -10.02 1.66
CA TRP A 67 10.12 -9.07 1.90
C TRP A 67 9.67 -9.14 3.35
N GLN A 68 9.69 -7.99 4.02
CA GLN A 68 9.16 -7.84 5.37
C GLN A 68 7.77 -7.23 5.32
N THR A 69 6.89 -7.65 6.22
CA THR A 69 5.53 -7.12 6.35
C THR A 69 5.41 -6.36 7.66
N GLU A 70 4.84 -5.17 7.59
CA GLU A 70 4.48 -4.30 8.72
C GLU A 70 2.97 -4.09 8.68
N ILE A 71 2.28 -4.27 9.81
CA ILE A 71 0.83 -4.09 9.93
C ILE A 71 0.60 -2.98 10.95
N LEU A 72 -0.17 -1.97 10.54
CA LEU A 72 -0.48 -0.77 11.33
C LEU A 72 -1.99 -0.70 11.53
N THR A 73 -2.42 -0.45 12.76
CA THR A 73 -3.85 -0.47 13.15
C THR A 73 -4.26 0.70 14.03
N GLU A 74 -3.32 1.39 14.67
CA GLU A 74 -3.61 2.50 15.57
C GLU A 74 -3.52 3.85 14.85
N PRO A 75 -4.38 4.84 15.16
CA PRO A 75 -4.37 6.14 14.47
C PRO A 75 -3.02 6.88 14.49
N ASP A 76 -2.26 6.72 15.57
CA ASP A 76 -0.95 7.36 15.77
C ASP A 76 0.22 6.56 15.14
N ASP A 77 -0.04 5.35 14.64
CA ASP A 77 0.94 4.55 13.93
C ASP A 77 1.48 5.31 12.72
N GLN A 78 2.79 5.23 12.50
CA GLN A 78 3.47 5.96 11.43
C GLN A 78 3.62 5.08 10.19
N CYS A 79 2.90 5.44 9.13
CA CYS A 79 3.10 4.86 7.80
C CYS A 79 4.32 5.50 7.14
N VAL A 80 5.47 4.83 7.24
CA VAL A 80 6.74 5.29 6.64
C VAL A 80 6.97 4.62 5.28
N PHE A 81 6.85 5.41 4.20
CA PHE A 81 7.18 4.99 2.85
C PHE A 81 8.59 5.48 2.48
N GLN A 82 9.59 4.64 2.76
CA GLN A 82 11.01 4.96 2.61
C GLN A 82 11.40 5.21 1.16
N SER A 83 10.76 4.50 0.22
CA SER A 83 11.08 4.55 -1.20
C SER A 83 10.79 5.92 -1.84
N VAL A 84 9.92 6.71 -1.21
CA VAL A 84 9.49 8.04 -1.67
C VAL A 84 9.71 9.15 -0.63
N GLY A 85 10.27 8.82 0.54
CA GLY A 85 10.54 9.79 1.61
C GLY A 85 9.28 10.42 2.21
N LEU A 86 8.20 9.63 2.35
CA LEU A 86 6.91 10.09 2.87
C LEU A 86 6.63 9.43 4.22
N THR A 87 6.11 10.22 5.16
CA THR A 87 5.60 9.74 6.45
C THR A 87 4.25 10.38 6.72
N LEU A 88 3.27 9.56 7.09
CA LEU A 88 1.91 9.96 7.44
C LEU A 88 1.48 9.16 8.67
N SER A 89 0.62 9.70 9.51
CA SER A 89 -0.06 8.87 10.50
C SER A 89 -1.12 8.01 9.83
N LEU A 90 -1.49 6.88 10.44
CA LEU A 90 -2.61 6.07 9.96
C LEU A 90 -3.91 6.89 10.00
N GLY A 91 -4.08 7.74 11.01
CA GLY A 91 -5.20 8.70 11.10
C GLY A 91 -5.24 9.69 9.94
N ASP A 92 -4.10 10.10 9.37
CA ASP A 92 -4.06 10.93 8.18
C ASP A 92 -4.52 10.18 6.92
N ILE A 93 -4.15 8.91 6.78
CA ILE A 93 -4.58 8.05 5.67
C ILE A 93 -6.10 7.86 5.70
N TYR A 94 -6.67 7.64 6.88
CA TYR A 94 -8.10 7.43 7.11
C TYR A 94 -8.87 8.71 7.45
N ARG A 95 -8.29 9.89 7.16
CA ARG A 95 -8.96 11.16 7.42
C ARG A 95 -10.30 11.20 6.69
N ASN A 96 -11.36 11.51 7.44
CA ASN A 96 -12.76 11.54 6.97
C ASN A 96 -13.33 10.18 6.53
N VAL A 97 -12.71 9.07 6.92
CA VAL A 97 -13.30 7.73 6.80
C VAL A 97 -14.05 7.41 8.07
N ALA A 98 -15.32 7.02 7.94
CA ALA A 98 -16.12 6.48 9.02
C ALA A 98 -16.41 5.00 8.71
N PHE A 99 -16.03 4.11 9.62
CA PHE A 99 -16.36 2.69 9.50
C PHE A 99 -17.77 2.45 10.05
N ASP A 100 -18.57 1.72 9.28
CA ASP A 100 -19.91 1.35 9.71
C ASP A 100 -19.82 0.29 10.80
N GLN A 101 -20.14 0.65 12.04
CA GLN A 101 -20.05 -0.27 13.18
C GLN A 101 -21.12 -1.37 13.18
N ASN A 102 -22.02 -1.36 12.18
CA ASN A 102 -23.11 -2.34 12.05
C ASN A 102 -22.84 -3.47 11.03
N ALA A 103 -21.67 -3.53 10.39
CA ALA A 103 -21.34 -4.60 9.44
C ALA A 103 -20.94 -5.94 10.09
N ALA A 104 -20.84 -5.99 11.42
CA ALA A 104 -20.54 -7.19 12.21
C ALA A 104 -21.81 -7.84 12.81
N GLY A 105 -22.87 -7.97 12.00
CA GLY A 105 -24.14 -8.62 12.36
C GLY A 105 -24.38 -9.91 11.61
#